data_AF-B5JIK4-F1
#
_entry.id   AF-B5JIK4-F1
#
_cell.length_a   1.000
_cell.length_b   1.000
_cell.length_c   1.000
_cell.angle_alpha   90.00
_cell.angle_beta   90.00
_cell.angle_gamma   90.00
#
_symmetry.space_group_name_H-M   'P 1'
#
loop_
_entity.id
_entity.type
_entity.pdbx_description
1 polymer ?
#
loop_
_entity_poly.entity_id
_entity_poly.type
_entity_poly.pdbx_seq_one_letter_code
_entity_poly.pdbx_strand_id
1 'polypeptide(L)'
;MNFMSQITAYAEDYPEDLYDSEPSAADRAYRFGGFLLGGVVAYGLYGQISAVLAAAGLGVGSRMVTVPSRALLLCLALAGLFSLLFRPKKFNGSVVLIAYFAFWLAFGCRILLVAATRVDVVVETGRFTLEFIATMAIGGVFIPALSIMVNSCWEWAKFIRNLTFGLAIASGLTTILFYGSRFTNFENRMSAGDTTGSVDTVNSIAIGYLGASLVMMCLYFFVCLTKKSIWVTLLAFAFGGMGVFIMVGSASRGPIICASATAFFLLASQARRLDFKKVTMMLVTGFLGVSGVVMLAQATGSTVIDRLMGIGYAIENESEGAARMDLYEMALAEITERPVFGSSLTLRAEDGTDMYPHNLFLESMLATGFVGTIPLSIVLFFAFRSAWLIMLKRPELGWVSLIFVLFFMYQMFGGAIYSSGQFWISTAAVISCGNWVRAHPEKEEEDVLEEPEEEQD
;
A
#
# COMPACT_ATOMS: atom_id res chain seq x y z
N MET A 1 35.39 4.43 3.60
CA MET A 1 34.47 3.79 4.57
C MET A 1 33.65 2.79 3.77
N ASN A 2 33.84 1.48 4.00
CA ASN A 2 33.43 0.43 3.07
C ASN A 2 31.91 0.18 3.20
N PHE A 3 31.16 0.12 2.10
CA PHE A 3 29.71 -0.12 2.12
C PHE A 3 29.34 -1.39 2.90
N MET A 4 30.22 -2.40 2.85
CA MET A 4 30.09 -3.63 3.63
C MET A 4 30.20 -3.42 5.14
N SER A 5 31.03 -2.49 5.64
CA SER A 5 31.15 -2.25 7.09
C SER A 5 29.92 -1.56 7.69
N GLN A 6 29.19 -0.78 6.89
CA GLN A 6 27.90 -0.20 7.31
C GLN A 6 26.77 -1.24 7.33
N ILE A 7 26.83 -2.25 6.45
CA ILE A 7 25.92 -3.40 6.49
C ILE A 7 26.13 -4.23 7.77
N THR A 8 27.38 -4.41 8.21
CA THR A 8 27.68 -5.13 9.46
C THR A 8 27.24 -4.35 10.70
N ALA A 9 27.52 -3.05 10.76
CA ALA A 9 27.16 -2.21 11.91
C ALA A 9 25.64 -2.07 12.13
N TYR A 10 24.81 -2.23 11.08
CA TYR A 10 23.35 -2.25 11.22
C TYR A 10 22.81 -3.60 11.73
N ALA A 11 23.62 -4.65 11.65
CA ALA A 11 23.29 -5.99 12.13
C ALA A 11 23.65 -6.22 13.62
N GLU A 12 24.54 -5.40 14.19
CA GLU A 12 24.98 -5.48 15.61
C GLU A 12 23.88 -5.12 16.64
N ASP A 13 22.74 -4.59 16.20
CA ASP A 13 21.58 -4.27 17.05
C ASP A 13 20.64 -5.49 17.26
N TYR A 14 21.11 -6.69 16.89
CA TYR A 14 20.46 -7.99 17.09
C TYR A 14 21.31 -8.86 18.02
N PRO A 15 20.69 -9.72 18.85
CA PRO A 15 21.38 -10.55 19.85
C PRO A 15 22.57 -11.31 19.23
N GLU A 16 23.78 -10.99 19.70
CA GLU A 16 25.06 -11.62 19.28
C GLU A 16 25.09 -13.13 19.56
N ASP A 17 24.24 -13.59 20.49
CA ASP A 17 24.16 -14.93 21.05
C ASP A 17 23.56 -16.01 20.11
N LEU A 18 23.25 -15.68 18.85
CA LEU A 18 22.68 -16.64 17.88
C LEU A 18 23.65 -17.16 16.81
N TYR A 19 24.89 -16.65 16.70
CA TYR A 19 25.80 -17.03 15.61
C TYR A 19 27.29 -17.04 16.00
N ASP A 20 27.75 -18.11 16.64
CA ASP A 20 29.18 -18.37 16.94
C ASP A 20 30.05 -18.73 15.70
N SER A 21 29.48 -18.74 14.49
CA SER A 21 30.22 -19.03 13.26
C SER A 21 29.95 -18.01 12.17
N GLU A 22 31.01 -17.56 11.47
CA GLU A 22 30.88 -16.63 10.34
C GLU A 22 29.82 -17.12 9.32
N PRO A 23 28.89 -16.25 8.89
CA PRO A 23 27.86 -16.63 7.94
C PRO A 23 28.49 -17.05 6.62
N SER A 24 28.10 -18.21 6.11
CA SER A 24 28.55 -18.73 4.81
C SER A 24 28.30 -17.72 3.67
N ALA A 25 29.05 -17.82 2.57
CA ALA A 25 28.83 -16.96 1.40
C ALA A 25 27.38 -17.03 0.87
N ALA A 26 26.74 -18.20 0.96
CA ALA A 26 25.33 -18.38 0.60
C ALA A 26 24.39 -17.63 1.54
N ASP A 27 24.66 -17.65 2.85
CA ASP A 27 23.88 -16.91 3.85
C ASP A 27 24.01 -15.39 3.63
N ARG A 28 25.23 -14.90 3.35
CA ARG A 28 25.45 -13.49 3.00
C ARG A 28 24.68 -13.06 1.75
N ALA A 29 24.68 -13.89 0.70
CA ALA A 29 23.91 -13.63 -0.52
C ALA A 29 22.39 -13.61 -0.27
N TYR A 30 21.88 -14.52 0.57
CA TYR A 30 20.48 -14.54 0.97
C TYR A 30 20.08 -13.31 1.79
N ARG A 31 20.91 -12.90 2.77
CA ARG A 31 20.69 -11.68 3.56
C ARG A 31 20.73 -10.41 2.71
N PHE A 32 21.61 -10.36 1.70
CA PHE A 32 21.61 -9.30 0.70
C PHE A 32 20.29 -9.28 -0.11
N GLY A 33 19.72 -10.45 -0.40
CA GLY A 33 18.36 -10.59 -0.92
C GLY A 33 17.31 -9.91 -0.04
N GLY A 34 17.42 -10.02 1.28
CA GLY A 34 16.58 -9.30 2.24
C GLY A 34 16.72 -7.78 2.21
N PHE A 35 17.93 -7.28 1.94
CA PHE A 35 18.14 -5.85 1.71
C PHE A 35 17.45 -5.38 0.42
N LEU A 36 17.60 -6.14 -0.67
CA LEU A 36 16.92 -5.86 -1.95
C LEU A 36 15.40 -5.90 -1.81
N LEU A 37 14.87 -6.84 -1.02
CA LEU A 37 13.46 -6.93 -0.66
C LEU A 37 12.97 -5.60 -0.04
N GLY A 38 13.78 -5.00 0.82
CA GLY A 38 13.52 -3.67 1.38
C GLY A 38 13.37 -2.59 0.31
N GLY A 39 14.23 -2.62 -0.70
CA GLY A 39 14.12 -1.77 -1.89
C GLY A 39 12.81 -1.99 -2.65
N VAL A 40 12.43 -3.25 -2.92
CA VAL A 40 11.17 -3.57 -3.62
C VAL A 40 9.95 -3.06 -2.85
N VAL A 41 9.88 -3.30 -1.54
CA VAL A 41 8.76 -2.85 -0.69
C VAL A 41 8.69 -1.32 -0.67
N ALA A 42 9.77 -0.65 -0.29
CA ALA A 42 9.76 0.80 -0.12
C ALA A 42 9.54 1.53 -1.45
N TYR A 43 10.24 1.11 -2.51
CA TYR A 43 10.14 1.72 -3.83
C TYR A 43 8.80 1.42 -4.51
N GLY A 44 8.28 0.20 -4.35
CA GLY A 44 6.98 -0.18 -4.91
C GLY A 44 5.80 0.51 -4.21
N LEU A 45 5.91 0.80 -2.91
CA LEU A 45 4.87 1.55 -2.19
C LEU A 45 4.89 3.05 -2.50
N TYR A 46 6.08 3.69 -2.47
CA TYR A 46 6.19 5.15 -2.57
C TYR A 46 7.24 5.66 -3.56
N GLY A 47 8.20 4.83 -3.98
CA GLY A 47 9.24 5.23 -4.93
C GLY A 47 8.69 5.64 -6.30
N GLN A 48 7.70 4.92 -6.82
CA GLN A 48 7.08 5.28 -8.10
C GLN A 48 6.34 6.61 -8.04
N ILE A 49 5.51 6.85 -7.01
CA ILE A 49 4.80 8.13 -6.86
C ILE A 49 5.77 9.29 -6.63
N SER A 50 6.84 9.10 -5.84
CA SER A 50 7.92 10.08 -5.70
C SER A 50 8.55 10.43 -7.06
N ALA A 51 8.84 9.42 -7.88
CA ALA A 51 9.44 9.63 -9.19
C ALA A 51 8.51 10.43 -10.12
N VAL A 52 7.21 10.12 -10.15
CA VAL A 52 6.23 10.86 -10.96
C VAL A 52 6.06 12.29 -10.46
N LEU A 53 5.96 12.49 -9.14
CA LEU A 53 5.82 13.83 -8.57
C LEU A 53 7.06 14.69 -8.87
N ALA A 54 8.27 14.11 -8.81
CA ALA A 54 9.50 14.79 -9.21
C ALA A 54 9.53 15.12 -10.71
N ALA A 55 9.10 14.17 -11.56
CA ALA A 55 9.00 14.40 -13.01
C ALA A 55 8.06 15.57 -13.32
N ALA A 56 6.89 15.57 -12.68
CA ALA A 56 5.90 16.62 -12.84
C ALA A 56 6.43 17.99 -12.38
N GLY A 57 7.12 18.02 -11.25
CA GLY A 57 7.74 19.24 -10.73
C GLY A 57 8.86 19.80 -11.62
N LEU A 58 9.58 18.94 -12.31
CA LEU A 58 10.67 19.31 -13.24
C LEU A 58 10.19 19.58 -14.66
N GLY A 59 8.89 19.43 -14.96
CA GLY A 59 8.36 19.54 -16.32
C GLY A 59 8.86 18.44 -17.25
N VAL A 60 9.33 17.31 -16.71
CA VAL A 60 9.80 16.16 -17.48
C VAL A 60 8.62 15.26 -17.79
N GLY A 61 8.48 14.85 -19.06
CA GLY A 61 7.41 13.94 -19.49
C GLY A 61 7.33 12.68 -18.61
N SER A 62 6.12 12.36 -18.13
CA SER A 62 5.83 11.28 -17.18
C SER A 62 6.44 9.93 -17.58
N ARG A 63 6.44 9.60 -18.88
CA ARG A 63 6.98 8.35 -19.43
C ARG A 63 8.48 8.20 -19.27
N MET A 64 9.23 9.30 -19.38
CA MET A 64 10.69 9.31 -19.22
C MET A 64 11.12 8.90 -17.80
N VAL A 65 10.22 9.01 -16.82
CA VAL A 65 10.48 8.64 -15.43
C VAL A 65 9.76 7.36 -15.02
N THR A 66 8.50 7.18 -15.46
CA THR A 66 7.70 6.00 -15.09
C THR A 66 8.18 4.70 -15.73
N VAL A 67 8.76 4.73 -16.92
CA VAL A 67 9.30 3.51 -17.55
C VAL A 67 10.59 3.06 -16.84
N PRO A 68 11.60 3.93 -16.64
CA PRO A 68 12.78 3.55 -15.85
C PRO A 68 12.45 3.15 -14.41
N SER A 69 11.48 3.81 -13.76
CA SER A 69 11.08 3.45 -12.39
C SER A 69 10.50 2.04 -12.30
N ARG A 70 9.65 1.65 -13.25
CA ARG A 70 9.11 0.28 -13.33
C ARG A 70 10.20 -0.74 -13.64
N ALA A 71 11.13 -0.42 -14.55
CA ALA A 71 12.28 -1.26 -14.84
C ALA A 71 13.16 -1.47 -13.60
N LEU A 72 13.41 -0.41 -12.83
CA LEU A 72 14.14 -0.49 -11.56
C LEU A 72 13.43 -1.42 -10.56
N LEU A 73 12.11 -1.24 -10.36
CA LEU A 73 11.33 -2.11 -9.47
C LEU A 73 11.41 -3.58 -9.90
N LEU A 74 11.29 -3.85 -11.21
CA LEU A 74 11.39 -5.19 -11.77
C LEU A 74 12.80 -5.77 -11.56
N CYS A 75 13.86 -5.01 -11.82
CA CYS A 75 15.24 -5.44 -11.59
C CYS A 75 15.50 -5.78 -10.13
N LEU A 76 15.03 -4.94 -9.20
CA LEU A 76 15.11 -5.20 -7.76
C LEU A 76 14.35 -6.49 -7.38
N ALA A 77 13.15 -6.67 -7.93
CA ALA A 77 12.33 -7.86 -7.68
C ALA A 77 12.98 -9.15 -8.22
N LEU A 78 13.54 -9.11 -9.44
CA LEU A 78 14.25 -10.23 -10.05
C LEU A 78 15.55 -10.56 -9.31
N ALA A 79 16.31 -9.55 -8.87
CA ALA A 79 17.49 -9.76 -8.04
C ALA A 79 17.12 -10.38 -6.68
N GLY A 80 16.00 -9.93 -6.07
CA GLY A 80 15.43 -10.54 -4.87
C GLY A 80 15.02 -12.00 -5.08
N LEU A 81 14.43 -12.34 -6.23
CA LEU A 81 14.10 -13.73 -6.58
C LEU A 81 15.37 -14.57 -6.81
N PHE A 82 16.36 -14.03 -7.51
CA PHE A 82 17.64 -14.70 -7.76
C PHE A 82 18.37 -15.05 -6.46
N SER A 83 18.27 -14.19 -5.44
CA SER A 83 18.86 -14.45 -4.12
C SER A 83 18.36 -15.73 -3.44
N LEU A 84 17.17 -16.22 -3.83
CA LEU A 84 16.58 -17.45 -3.28
C LEU A 84 17.31 -18.71 -3.74
N LEU A 85 18.06 -18.66 -4.84
CA LEU A 85 18.90 -19.78 -5.28
C LEU A 85 19.99 -20.13 -4.26
N PHE A 86 20.33 -19.17 -3.39
CA PHE A 86 21.32 -19.33 -2.33
C PHE A 86 20.68 -19.69 -0.98
N ARG A 87 19.35 -19.90 -0.94
CA ARG A 87 18.65 -20.21 0.31
C ARG A 87 19.00 -21.63 0.77
N PRO A 88 19.46 -21.81 2.02
CA PRO A 88 19.90 -23.12 2.53
C PRO A 88 18.76 -24.13 2.75
N LYS A 89 17.49 -23.70 2.72
CA LYS A 89 16.33 -24.56 3.03
C LYS A 89 15.33 -24.58 1.88
N LYS A 90 14.74 -25.77 1.66
CA LYS A 90 13.67 -25.99 0.68
C LYS A 90 12.46 -25.11 1.02
N PHE A 91 11.94 -24.48 -0.01
CA PHE A 91 10.74 -23.66 0.05
C PHE A 91 9.51 -24.56 0.22
N ASN A 92 8.80 -24.44 1.35
CA ASN A 92 7.52 -25.13 1.51
C ASN A 92 6.44 -24.33 0.79
N GLY A 93 5.90 -24.91 -0.30
CA GLY A 93 4.80 -24.35 -1.07
C GLY A 93 3.53 -24.21 -0.23
N SER A 94 3.42 -23.07 0.46
CA SER A 94 2.25 -22.79 1.29
C SER A 94 0.98 -22.69 0.43
N VAL A 95 -0.17 -23.05 1.02
CA VAL A 95 -1.50 -22.90 0.39
C VAL A 95 -1.69 -21.49 -0.18
N VAL A 96 -1.13 -20.47 0.47
CA VAL A 96 -1.19 -19.06 0.05
C VAL A 96 -0.52 -18.85 -1.30
N LEU A 97 0.62 -19.47 -1.54
CA LEU A 97 1.35 -19.35 -2.80
C LEU A 97 0.61 -20.07 -3.92
N ILE A 98 0.08 -21.26 -3.65
CA ILE A 98 -0.74 -21.99 -4.61
C ILE A 98 -1.96 -21.14 -5.00
N ALA A 99 -2.65 -20.54 -4.03
CA ALA A 99 -3.78 -19.64 -4.28
C ALA A 99 -3.35 -18.38 -5.06
N TYR A 100 -2.21 -17.79 -4.72
CA TYR A 100 -1.65 -16.64 -5.43
C TYR A 100 -1.37 -16.97 -6.91
N PHE A 101 -0.69 -18.09 -7.19
CA PHE A 101 -0.44 -18.53 -8.56
C PHE A 101 -1.73 -18.90 -9.29
N ALA A 102 -2.69 -19.56 -8.64
CA ALA A 102 -3.97 -19.90 -9.24
C ALA A 102 -4.76 -18.65 -9.66
N PHE A 103 -4.81 -17.63 -8.80
CA PHE A 103 -5.41 -16.34 -9.15
C PHE A 103 -4.72 -15.71 -10.37
N TRP A 104 -3.40 -15.57 -10.33
CA TRP A 104 -2.65 -14.91 -11.40
C TRP A 104 -2.65 -15.71 -12.71
N LEU A 105 -2.76 -17.03 -12.65
CA LEU A 105 -2.96 -17.86 -13.83
C LEU A 105 -4.34 -17.58 -14.45
N ALA A 106 -5.42 -17.61 -13.66
CA ALA A 106 -6.76 -17.31 -14.16
C ALA A 106 -6.85 -15.89 -14.74
N PHE A 107 -6.29 -14.91 -14.02
CA PHE A 107 -6.27 -13.51 -14.44
C PHE A 107 -5.38 -13.30 -15.68
N GLY A 108 -4.21 -13.93 -15.74
CA GLY A 108 -3.32 -13.91 -16.89
C GLY A 108 -3.94 -14.54 -18.13
N CYS A 109 -4.61 -15.69 -17.99
CA CYS A 109 -5.40 -16.29 -19.06
C CYS A 109 -6.48 -15.33 -19.56
N ARG A 110 -7.18 -14.61 -18.66
CA ARG A 110 -8.15 -13.59 -19.07
C ARG A 110 -7.50 -12.45 -19.87
N ILE A 111 -6.34 -11.95 -19.45
CA ILE A 111 -5.58 -10.95 -20.22
C ILE A 111 -5.28 -11.48 -21.63
N LEU A 112 -4.76 -12.71 -21.76
CA LEU A 112 -4.45 -13.31 -23.06
C LEU A 112 -5.69 -13.58 -23.91
N LEU A 113 -6.84 -13.90 -23.31
CA LEU A 113 -8.09 -14.07 -24.05
C LEU A 113 -8.61 -12.74 -24.58
N VAL A 114 -8.55 -11.68 -23.78
CA VAL A 114 -8.90 -10.33 -24.23
C VAL A 114 -7.94 -9.88 -25.34
N ALA A 115 -6.65 -10.18 -25.21
CA ALA A 115 -5.64 -9.95 -26.25
C ALA A 115 -5.99 -10.58 -27.60
N ALA A 116 -6.42 -11.83 -27.56
CA ALA A 116 -6.70 -12.61 -28.76
C ALA A 116 -8.02 -12.21 -29.43
N THR A 117 -8.94 -11.62 -28.68
CA THR A 117 -10.31 -11.32 -29.14
C THR A 117 -10.57 -9.84 -29.40
N ARG A 118 -9.78 -8.93 -28.82
CA ARG A 118 -9.92 -7.48 -28.97
C ARG A 118 -8.62 -6.86 -29.42
N VAL A 119 -8.65 -6.16 -30.56
CA VAL A 119 -7.50 -5.43 -31.10
C VAL A 119 -7.25 -4.13 -30.32
N ASP A 120 -8.27 -3.54 -29.69
CA ASP A 120 -8.16 -2.32 -28.88
C ASP A 120 -9.03 -2.41 -27.60
N VAL A 121 -8.45 -2.08 -26.44
CA VAL A 121 -9.17 -1.80 -25.18
C VAL A 121 -9.13 -0.28 -24.99
N VAL A 122 -10.28 0.38 -25.04
CA VAL A 122 -10.39 1.84 -24.97
C VAL A 122 -10.95 2.18 -23.59
N VAL A 123 -10.07 2.46 -22.63
CA VAL A 123 -10.45 2.89 -21.27
C VAL A 123 -10.76 4.38 -21.27
N GLU A 124 -11.64 4.85 -20.38
CA GLU A 124 -12.02 6.27 -20.23
C GLU A 124 -10.83 7.26 -20.21
N THR A 125 -9.64 6.81 -19.77
CA THR A 125 -8.42 7.64 -19.72
C THR A 125 -7.50 7.51 -20.96
N GLY A 126 -7.93 6.81 -22.00
CA GLY A 126 -7.19 6.60 -23.25
C GLY A 126 -7.13 5.13 -23.71
N ARG A 127 -6.59 4.90 -24.92
CA ARG A 127 -6.31 3.55 -25.42
C ARG A 127 -5.15 2.94 -24.64
N PHE A 128 -5.42 2.04 -23.70
CA PHE A 128 -4.37 1.21 -23.14
C PHE A 128 -4.17 0.02 -24.05
N THR A 129 -2.98 -0.08 -24.63
CA THR A 129 -2.61 -1.31 -25.33
C THR A 129 -2.62 -2.45 -24.32
N LEU A 130 -3.01 -3.63 -24.77
CA LEU A 130 -2.90 -4.83 -23.95
C LEU A 130 -1.47 -5.04 -23.43
N GLU A 131 -0.46 -4.64 -24.21
CA GLU A 131 0.94 -4.61 -23.79
C GLU A 131 1.15 -3.83 -22.49
N PHE A 132 0.46 -2.68 -22.33
CA PHE A 132 0.50 -1.90 -21.10
C PHE A 132 -0.12 -2.66 -19.92
N ILE A 133 -1.30 -3.28 -20.13
CA ILE A 133 -1.97 -4.08 -19.10
C ILE A 133 -1.09 -5.25 -18.66
N ALA A 134 -0.52 -5.99 -19.62
CA ALA A 134 0.38 -7.11 -19.35
C ALA A 134 1.65 -6.66 -18.63
N THR A 135 2.25 -5.54 -19.03
CA THR A 135 3.45 -4.98 -18.39
C THR A 135 3.17 -4.57 -16.95
N MET A 136 2.03 -3.92 -16.69
CA MET A 136 1.62 -3.54 -15.35
C MET A 136 1.31 -4.77 -14.49
N ALA A 137 0.47 -5.69 -15.00
CA ALA A 137 0.06 -6.91 -14.31
C ALA A 137 1.26 -7.80 -13.94
N ILE A 138 2.17 -8.04 -14.89
CA ILE A 138 3.27 -8.97 -14.69
C ILE A 138 4.46 -8.27 -14.03
N GLY A 139 4.98 -7.21 -14.68
CA GLY A 139 6.21 -6.55 -14.26
C GLY A 139 6.04 -5.57 -13.11
N GLY A 140 4.89 -4.88 -13.05
CA GLY A 140 4.60 -3.90 -12.01
C GLY A 140 3.96 -4.49 -10.75
N VAL A 141 3.34 -5.66 -10.86
CA VAL A 141 2.50 -6.23 -9.80
C VAL A 141 2.91 -7.65 -9.44
N PHE A 142 2.74 -8.62 -10.34
CA PHE A 142 2.93 -10.04 -10.04
C PHE A 142 4.35 -10.38 -9.60
N ILE A 143 5.37 -9.98 -10.36
CA ILE A 143 6.78 -10.30 -10.07
C ILE A 143 7.25 -9.63 -8.77
N PRO A 144 7.04 -8.31 -8.55
CA PRO A 144 7.40 -7.67 -7.29
C PRO A 144 6.73 -8.31 -6.07
N ALA A 145 5.42 -8.57 -6.13
CA ALA A 145 4.70 -9.19 -5.02
C ALA A 145 5.15 -10.65 -4.80
N LEU A 146 5.43 -11.41 -5.86
CA LEU A 146 5.97 -12.77 -5.73
C LEU A 146 7.33 -12.74 -5.03
N SER A 147 8.25 -11.85 -5.46
CA SER A 147 9.58 -11.67 -4.86
C SER A 147 9.49 -11.43 -3.36
N ILE A 148 8.54 -10.60 -2.92
CA ILE A 148 8.28 -10.34 -1.50
C ILE A 148 7.70 -11.55 -0.78
N MET A 149 6.72 -12.22 -1.37
CA MET A 149 5.99 -13.30 -0.72
C MET A 149 6.89 -14.51 -0.43
N VAL A 150 7.86 -14.78 -1.29
CA VAL A 150 8.76 -15.93 -1.17
C VAL A 150 10.02 -15.65 -0.33
N ASN A 151 10.38 -14.38 -0.18
CA ASN A 151 11.54 -13.94 0.60
C ASN A 151 11.10 -13.52 2.02
N SER A 152 11.61 -14.20 3.05
CA SER A 152 11.17 -14.01 4.44
C SER A 152 12.21 -13.29 5.31
N CYS A 153 13.12 -12.51 4.71
CA CYS A 153 14.24 -11.91 5.43
C CYS A 153 13.85 -10.57 6.09
N TRP A 154 13.05 -10.62 7.16
CA TRP A 154 12.58 -9.44 7.90
C TRP A 154 13.55 -8.91 8.96
N GLU A 155 14.78 -9.44 9.03
CA GLU A 155 15.88 -8.87 9.83
C GLU A 155 16.11 -7.38 9.50
N TRP A 156 15.90 -6.99 8.25
CA TRP A 156 16.02 -5.61 7.78
C TRP A 156 14.81 -4.74 8.09
N ALA A 157 13.79 -5.20 8.82
CA ALA A 157 12.51 -4.50 8.97
C ALA A 157 12.64 -3.03 9.43
N LYS A 158 13.58 -2.72 10.34
CA LYS A 158 13.88 -1.33 10.76
C LYS A 158 14.31 -0.47 9.56
N PHE A 159 15.24 -0.96 8.74
CA PHE A 159 15.69 -0.30 7.52
C PHE A 159 14.54 -0.14 6.51
N ILE A 160 13.79 -1.21 6.24
CA ILE A 160 12.66 -1.19 5.29
C ILE A 160 11.63 -0.14 5.70
N ARG A 161 11.26 -0.12 6.99
CA ARG A 161 10.33 0.86 7.55
C ARG A 161 10.85 2.29 7.35
N ASN A 162 12.10 2.55 7.71
CA ASN A 162 12.68 3.89 7.63
C ASN A 162 12.80 4.37 6.18
N LEU A 163 13.20 3.49 5.25
CA LEU A 163 13.24 3.80 3.82
C LEU A 163 11.84 4.08 3.26
N THR A 164 10.86 3.25 3.61
CA THR A 164 9.46 3.41 3.21
C THR A 164 8.90 4.74 3.70
N PHE A 165 9.11 5.08 4.97
CA PHE A 165 8.64 6.33 5.56
C PHE A 165 9.39 7.54 4.98
N GLY A 166 10.71 7.44 4.80
CA GLY A 166 11.51 8.49 4.16
C GLY A 166 11.02 8.80 2.74
N LEU A 167 10.70 7.77 1.95
CA LEU A 167 10.12 7.95 0.61
C LEU A 167 8.71 8.57 0.67
N ALA A 168 7.85 8.15 1.61
CA ALA A 168 6.52 8.74 1.77
C ALA A 168 6.59 10.23 2.18
N ILE A 169 7.51 10.58 3.09
CA ILE A 169 7.76 11.98 3.49
C ILE A 169 8.27 12.77 2.29
N ALA A 170 9.25 12.23 1.55
CA ALA A 170 9.77 12.86 0.36
C ALA A 170 8.65 13.11 -0.67
N SER A 171 7.80 12.11 -0.95
CA SER A 171 6.64 12.28 -1.82
C SER A 171 5.71 13.39 -1.31
N GLY A 172 5.45 13.45 -0.01
CA GLY A 172 4.57 14.45 0.60
C GLY A 172 5.13 15.86 0.49
N LEU A 173 6.42 16.03 0.76
CA LEU A 173 7.13 17.30 0.57
C LEU A 173 7.13 17.72 -0.90
N THR A 174 7.45 16.82 -1.82
CA THR A 174 7.39 17.06 -3.27
C THR A 174 5.99 17.48 -3.71
N THR A 175 4.95 16.83 -3.17
CA THR A 175 3.55 17.21 -3.41
C THR A 175 3.30 18.65 -2.96
N ILE A 176 3.68 19.03 -1.75
CA ILE A 176 3.49 20.40 -1.25
C ILE A 176 4.32 21.41 -2.04
N LEU A 177 5.56 21.10 -2.40
CA LEU A 177 6.43 22.02 -3.14
C LEU A 177 5.89 22.31 -4.54
N PHE A 178 5.46 21.29 -5.28
CA PHE A 178 5.05 21.45 -6.68
C PHE A 178 3.55 21.69 -6.87
N TYR A 179 2.73 21.29 -5.91
CA TYR A 179 1.28 21.50 -5.94
C TYR A 179 0.80 22.53 -4.91
N GLY A 180 1.71 23.10 -4.10
CA GLY A 180 1.46 24.13 -3.07
C GLY A 180 0.62 25.31 -3.55
N SER A 181 0.93 25.85 -4.72
CA SER A 181 0.17 26.94 -5.34
C SER A 181 -1.25 26.55 -5.73
N ARG A 182 -1.49 25.25 -6.02
CA ARG A 182 -2.85 24.73 -6.22
C ARG A 182 -3.60 24.55 -4.91
N PHE A 183 -2.90 24.32 -3.80
CA PHE A 183 -3.51 24.36 -2.46
C PHE A 183 -3.98 25.77 -2.12
N THR A 184 -3.24 26.83 -2.46
CA THR A 184 -3.62 28.20 -2.08
C THR A 184 -4.80 28.74 -2.87
N ASN A 185 -4.97 28.29 -4.12
CA ASN A 185 -6.03 28.78 -4.99
C ASN A 185 -7.34 28.04 -4.80
N PHE A 186 -7.36 26.82 -4.24
CA PHE A 186 -8.55 26.07 -3.77
C PHE A 186 -9.75 25.92 -4.74
N GLU A 187 -9.63 26.41 -5.98
CA GLU A 187 -10.67 26.46 -7.01
C GLU A 187 -10.81 25.13 -7.76
N ASN A 188 -9.80 24.25 -7.70
CA ASN A 188 -9.78 22.99 -8.44
C ASN A 188 -9.34 21.80 -7.57
N ARG A 189 -9.79 20.60 -7.97
CA ARG A 189 -9.32 19.32 -7.40
C ARG A 189 -7.79 19.29 -7.51
N MET A 190 -7.08 18.54 -6.65
CA MET A 190 -5.67 18.17 -6.92
C MET A 190 -5.54 17.23 -8.15
N SER A 191 -6.45 17.34 -9.11
CA SER A 191 -6.31 16.80 -10.45
C SER A 191 -5.72 17.94 -11.26
N ALA A 192 -4.49 17.77 -11.73
CA ALA A 192 -3.98 18.71 -12.71
C ALA A 192 -4.55 18.30 -14.09
N GLY A 193 -5.83 18.63 -14.28
CA GLY A 193 -6.55 18.42 -15.53
C GLY A 193 -6.24 19.47 -16.59
N ASP A 194 -5.64 20.60 -16.21
CA ASP A 194 -5.11 21.53 -17.20
C ASP A 194 -3.72 21.06 -17.61
N THR A 195 -3.65 20.55 -18.84
CA THR A 195 -2.45 20.21 -19.59
C THR A 195 -1.44 21.35 -19.58
N THR A 196 -0.62 21.46 -18.54
CA THR A 196 0.68 22.13 -18.64
C THR A 196 1.61 21.22 -19.42
N GLY A 197 1.44 21.21 -20.75
CA GLY A 197 2.33 20.61 -21.74
C GLY A 197 2.84 19.19 -21.46
N SER A 198 2.29 18.17 -22.12
CA SER A 198 2.86 16.79 -22.24
C SER A 198 3.14 16.00 -20.95
N VAL A 199 2.95 16.56 -19.76
CA VAL A 199 3.16 15.89 -18.48
C VAL A 199 1.83 15.33 -17.99
N ASP A 200 1.64 14.02 -18.10
CA ASP A 200 0.52 13.33 -17.44
C ASP A 200 0.59 13.59 -15.95
N THR A 201 -0.49 14.10 -15.40
CA THR A 201 -0.54 14.61 -14.04
C THR A 201 -0.85 13.51 -13.03
N VAL A 202 -0.37 13.67 -11.79
CA VAL A 202 -0.65 12.71 -10.73
C VAL A 202 -2.12 12.79 -10.34
N ASN A 203 -2.79 11.64 -10.30
CA ASN A 203 -4.18 11.53 -9.90
C ASN A 203 -4.38 12.04 -8.45
N SER A 204 -5.31 12.99 -8.27
CA SER A 204 -5.73 13.53 -6.96
C SER A 204 -5.99 12.46 -5.91
N ILE A 205 -6.58 11.34 -6.32
CA ILE A 205 -6.90 10.20 -5.44
C ILE A 205 -5.63 9.58 -4.89
N ALA A 206 -4.62 9.35 -5.73
CA ALA A 206 -3.33 8.79 -5.33
C ALA A 206 -2.59 9.72 -4.35
N ILE A 207 -2.67 11.03 -4.56
CA ILE A 207 -2.15 12.04 -3.62
C ILE A 207 -2.87 11.95 -2.27
N GLY A 208 -4.19 11.81 -2.29
CA GLY A 208 -4.96 11.64 -1.06
C GLY A 208 -4.55 10.39 -0.27
N TYR A 209 -4.31 9.27 -0.94
CA TYR A 209 -3.82 8.04 -0.31
C TYR A 209 -2.39 8.15 0.22
N LEU A 210 -1.52 8.93 -0.43
CA LEU A 210 -0.22 9.29 0.12
C LEU A 210 -0.38 10.05 1.45
N GLY A 211 -1.27 11.05 1.50
CA GLY A 211 -1.60 11.77 2.73
C GLY A 211 -2.13 10.83 3.84
N ALA A 212 -3.10 9.98 3.51
CA ALA A 212 -3.64 8.96 4.42
C ALA A 212 -2.55 8.03 4.96
N SER A 213 -1.62 7.59 4.12
CA SER A 213 -0.53 6.71 4.52
C SER A 213 0.43 7.36 5.51
N LEU A 214 0.76 8.64 5.33
CA LEU A 214 1.58 9.41 6.26
C LEU A 214 0.90 9.54 7.63
N VAL A 215 -0.40 9.85 7.63
CA VAL A 215 -1.21 9.88 8.85
C VAL A 215 -1.14 8.53 9.56
N MET A 216 -1.33 7.43 8.84
CA MET A 216 -1.31 6.09 9.43
C MET A 216 0.08 5.69 9.95
N MET A 217 1.17 6.07 9.28
CA MET A 217 2.53 5.82 9.76
C MET A 217 2.88 6.63 11.02
N CYS A 218 2.48 7.90 11.07
CA CYS A 218 2.67 8.72 12.28
C CYS A 218 1.82 8.18 13.43
N LEU A 219 0.60 7.76 13.15
CA LEU A 219 -0.28 7.14 14.12
C LEU A 219 0.30 5.83 14.68
N TYR A 220 0.77 4.96 13.80
CA TYR A 220 1.52 3.77 14.17
C TYR A 220 2.67 4.08 15.12
N PHE A 221 3.47 5.09 14.78
CA PHE A 221 4.58 5.54 15.62
C PHE A 221 4.08 5.90 17.03
N PHE A 222 2.94 6.59 17.15
CA PHE A 222 2.36 6.97 18.44
C PHE A 222 1.82 5.79 19.27
N VAL A 223 1.17 4.82 18.64
CA VAL A 223 0.50 3.72 19.34
C VAL A 223 1.44 2.56 19.65
N CYS A 224 2.25 2.14 18.67
CA CYS A 224 2.97 0.86 18.76
C CYS A 224 4.41 0.97 19.24
N LEU A 225 5.03 2.16 19.18
CA LEU A 225 6.42 2.34 19.63
C LEU A 225 6.47 2.98 21.02
N THR A 226 7.33 2.47 21.90
CA THR A 226 7.34 2.83 23.33
C THR A 226 8.35 3.92 23.69
N LYS A 227 9.57 3.88 23.12
CA LYS A 227 10.64 4.86 23.38
C LYS A 227 10.66 5.97 22.32
N LYS A 228 10.48 7.23 22.74
CA LYS A 228 10.41 8.40 21.83
C LYS A 228 11.16 9.59 22.40
N SER A 229 12.08 10.13 21.61
CA SER A 229 12.62 11.47 21.85
C SER A 229 11.55 12.51 21.50
N ILE A 230 11.54 13.63 22.23
CA ILE A 230 10.64 14.77 21.96
C ILE A 230 10.74 15.26 20.50
N TRP A 231 11.94 15.26 19.91
CA TRP A 231 12.16 15.65 18.52
C TRP A 231 11.46 14.72 17.53
N VAL A 232 11.51 13.41 17.80
CA VAL A 232 10.84 12.43 16.94
C VAL A 232 9.33 12.58 17.07
N THR A 233 8.82 12.86 18.27
CA THR A 233 7.42 13.19 18.50
C THR A 233 6.98 14.44 17.73
N LEU A 234 7.76 15.53 17.79
CA LEU A 234 7.48 16.76 17.04
C LEU A 234 7.49 16.53 15.52
N LEU A 235 8.47 15.78 15.01
CA LEU A 235 8.53 15.40 13.60
C LEU A 235 7.33 14.54 13.19
N ALA A 236 6.91 13.58 14.02
CA ALA A 236 5.73 12.77 13.76
C ALA A 236 4.45 13.63 13.71
N PHE A 237 4.31 14.64 14.57
CA PHE A 237 3.21 15.60 14.48
C PHE A 237 3.28 16.44 13.20
N ALA A 238 4.46 16.96 12.85
CA ALA A 238 4.65 17.75 11.64
C ALA A 238 4.30 16.94 10.36
N PHE A 239 4.82 15.72 10.23
CA PHE A 239 4.54 14.87 9.07
C PHE A 239 3.11 14.29 9.09
N GLY A 240 2.54 14.05 10.27
CA GLY A 240 1.13 13.66 10.41
C GLY A 240 0.20 14.79 9.97
N GLY A 241 0.48 16.02 10.40
CA GLY A 241 -0.25 17.23 9.96
C GLY A 241 -0.11 17.47 8.46
N MET A 242 1.09 17.30 7.90
CA MET A 242 1.33 17.29 6.46
C MET A 242 0.47 16.23 5.75
N GLY A 243 0.39 15.01 6.30
CA GLY A 243 -0.45 13.94 5.77
C GLY A 243 -1.94 14.31 5.76
N VAL A 244 -2.46 14.88 6.85
CA VAL A 244 -3.86 15.38 6.93
C VAL A 244 -4.10 16.46 5.89
N PHE A 245 -3.19 17.43 5.77
CA PHE A 245 -3.29 18.52 4.81
C PHE A 245 -3.37 18.00 3.37
N ILE A 246 -2.47 17.08 2.98
CA ILE A 246 -2.47 16.45 1.66
C ILE A 246 -3.74 15.63 1.43
N MET A 247 -4.16 14.83 2.42
CA MET A 247 -5.35 13.99 2.35
C MET A 247 -6.62 14.82 2.12
N VAL A 248 -6.82 15.89 2.90
CA VAL A 248 -8.01 16.75 2.75
C VAL A 248 -7.92 17.59 1.48
N GLY A 249 -6.75 18.13 1.15
CA GLY A 249 -6.56 18.90 -0.07
C GLY A 249 -6.80 18.07 -1.34
N SER A 250 -6.76 16.74 -1.25
CA SER A 250 -7.07 15.88 -2.41
C SER A 250 -8.53 15.98 -2.86
N ALA A 251 -9.40 16.53 -1.99
CA ALA A 251 -10.83 16.62 -2.19
C ALA A 251 -11.46 15.27 -2.60
N SER A 252 -10.95 14.18 -2.01
CA SER A 252 -11.43 12.81 -2.23
C SER A 252 -11.85 12.17 -0.91
N ARG A 253 -13.06 11.59 -0.90
CA ARG A 253 -13.63 10.89 0.27
C ARG A 253 -12.95 9.54 0.53
N GLY A 254 -12.49 8.87 -0.52
CA GLY A 254 -11.88 7.53 -0.45
C GLY A 254 -10.70 7.45 0.52
N PRO A 255 -9.69 8.32 0.42
CA PRO A 255 -8.56 8.38 1.36
C PRO A 255 -8.97 8.54 2.83
N ILE A 256 -9.97 9.36 3.12
CA ILE A 256 -10.48 9.56 4.49
C ILE A 256 -11.12 8.27 5.00
N ILE A 257 -12.02 7.65 4.22
CA ILE A 257 -12.68 6.39 4.59
C ILE A 257 -11.64 5.29 4.84
N CYS A 258 -10.62 5.19 3.98
CA CYS A 258 -9.57 4.18 4.12
C CYS A 258 -8.68 4.45 5.35
N ALA A 259 -8.32 5.70 5.62
CA ALA A 259 -7.59 6.08 6.84
C ALA A 259 -8.41 5.74 8.09
N SER A 260 -9.71 6.06 8.11
CA SER A 260 -10.61 5.75 9.21
C SER A 260 -10.74 4.25 9.46
N ALA A 261 -10.94 3.45 8.41
CA ALA A 261 -11.00 1.99 8.52
C ALA A 261 -9.67 1.39 9.03
N THR A 262 -8.53 1.93 8.56
CA THR A 262 -7.20 1.48 9.02
C THR A 262 -6.93 1.89 10.46
N ALA A 263 -7.36 3.09 10.88
CA ALA A 263 -7.29 3.54 12.26
C ALA A 263 -8.16 2.68 13.17
N PHE A 264 -9.37 2.32 12.74
CA PHE A 264 -10.22 1.38 13.45
C PHE A 264 -9.54 0.01 13.63
N PHE A 265 -8.94 -0.53 12.56
CA PHE A 265 -8.17 -1.78 12.65
C PHE A 265 -7.02 -1.67 13.66
N LEU A 266 -6.25 -0.57 13.63
CA LEU A 266 -5.17 -0.32 14.60
C LEU A 266 -5.71 -0.32 16.04
N LEU A 267 -6.75 0.47 16.32
CA LEU A 267 -7.32 0.60 17.66
C LEU A 267 -7.91 -0.72 18.14
N ALA A 268 -8.63 -1.45 17.28
CA ALA A 268 -9.17 -2.77 17.60
C ALA A 268 -8.05 -3.77 17.93
N SER A 269 -6.95 -3.76 17.16
CA SER A 269 -5.81 -4.65 17.37
C SER A 269 -5.01 -4.33 18.63
N GLN A 270 -5.04 -3.07 19.10
CA GLN A 270 -4.30 -2.61 20.28
C GLN A 270 -5.20 -2.35 21.48
N ALA A 271 -6.49 -2.70 21.44
CA ALA A 271 -7.49 -2.31 22.45
C ALA A 271 -7.06 -2.57 23.90
N ARG A 272 -6.35 -3.68 24.15
CA ARG A 272 -5.85 -4.04 25.49
C ARG A 272 -4.64 -3.21 25.97
N ARG A 273 -3.94 -2.56 25.05
CA ARG A 273 -2.72 -1.76 25.27
C ARG A 273 -2.98 -0.25 25.07
N LEU A 274 -4.22 0.15 24.78
CA LEU A 274 -4.54 1.54 24.50
C LEU A 274 -4.44 2.39 25.77
N ASP A 275 -3.61 3.43 25.68
CA ASP A 275 -3.67 4.56 26.58
C ASP A 275 -4.78 5.49 26.09
N PHE A 276 -5.94 5.45 26.74
CA PHE A 276 -7.10 6.28 26.41
C PHE A 276 -6.75 7.77 26.33
N LYS A 277 -5.80 8.28 27.12
CA LYS A 277 -5.39 9.69 27.05
C LYS A 277 -4.72 10.01 25.71
N LYS A 278 -3.85 9.11 25.21
CA LYS A 278 -3.18 9.29 23.91
C LYS A 278 -4.17 9.20 22.75
N VAL A 279 -5.11 8.26 22.82
CA VAL A 279 -6.17 8.14 21.80
C VAL A 279 -7.05 9.39 21.78
N THR A 280 -7.49 9.88 22.94
CA THR A 280 -8.27 11.12 23.04
C THR A 280 -7.49 12.32 22.53
N MET A 281 -6.22 12.48 22.92
CA MET A 281 -5.38 13.59 22.43
C MET A 281 -5.24 13.57 20.91
N MET A 282 -5.06 12.39 20.32
CA MET A 282 -5.00 12.21 18.88
C MET A 282 -6.32 12.53 18.18
N LEU A 283 -7.46 12.12 18.73
CA LEU A 283 -8.77 12.46 18.18
C LEU A 283 -9.02 13.98 18.25
N VAL A 284 -8.63 14.62 19.35
CA VAL A 284 -8.71 16.09 19.50
C VAL A 284 -7.81 16.78 18.48
N THR A 285 -6.55 16.37 18.34
CA THR A 285 -5.62 16.96 17.36
C THR A 285 -6.09 16.72 15.93
N GLY A 286 -6.62 15.53 15.63
CA GLY A 286 -7.22 15.22 14.33
C GLY A 286 -8.44 16.09 14.04
N PHE A 287 -9.33 16.25 15.01
CA PHE A 287 -10.51 17.13 14.92
C PHE A 287 -10.10 18.61 14.72
N LEU A 288 -9.14 19.11 15.48
CA LEU A 288 -8.60 20.47 15.31
C LEU A 288 -7.93 20.64 13.94
N GLY A 289 -7.20 19.63 13.47
CA GLY A 289 -6.58 19.64 12.14
C GLY A 289 -7.61 19.73 11.02
N VAL A 290 -8.64 18.88 11.07
CA VAL A 290 -9.77 18.94 10.12
C VAL A 290 -10.49 20.28 10.22
N SER A 291 -10.79 20.75 11.43
CA SER A 291 -11.46 22.04 11.65
C SER A 291 -10.65 23.21 11.09
N GLY A 292 -9.33 23.20 11.28
CA GLY A 292 -8.43 24.21 10.70
C GLY A 292 -8.45 24.21 9.18
N VAL A 293 -8.45 23.03 8.55
CA VAL A 293 -8.58 22.93 7.08
C VAL A 293 -9.94 23.41 6.61
N VAL A 294 -11.02 23.08 7.33
CA VAL A 294 -12.37 23.56 7.03
C VAL A 294 -12.45 25.09 7.12
N MET A 295 -11.91 25.68 8.19
CA MET A 295 -11.88 27.14 8.34
C MET A 295 -11.07 27.82 7.24
N LEU A 296 -9.91 27.25 6.88
CA LEU A 296 -9.10 27.75 5.78
C LEU A 296 -9.85 27.67 4.44
N ALA A 297 -10.50 26.54 4.17
CA ALA A 297 -11.29 26.34 2.96
C ALA A 297 -12.47 27.32 2.87
N GLN A 298 -13.17 27.60 3.99
CA GLN A 298 -14.23 28.61 4.02
C GLN A 298 -13.68 30.02 3.82
N ALA A 299 -12.56 30.35 4.46
CA ALA A 299 -11.93 31.67 4.36
C ALA A 299 -11.43 31.97 2.93
N THR A 300 -11.07 30.93 2.16
CA THR A 300 -10.61 31.06 0.77
C THR A 300 -11.72 30.89 -0.27
N GLY A 301 -12.97 30.65 0.14
CA GLY A 301 -14.08 30.38 -0.79
C GLY A 301 -13.96 29.04 -1.53
N SER A 302 -13.26 28.07 -0.94
CA SER A 302 -12.97 26.77 -1.54
C SER A 302 -14.19 25.87 -1.68
N THR A 303 -14.31 25.20 -2.83
CA THR A 303 -15.31 24.14 -3.08
C THR A 303 -14.91 22.77 -2.51
N VAL A 304 -13.75 22.66 -1.83
CA VAL A 304 -13.27 21.38 -1.25
C VAL A 304 -14.25 20.82 -0.24
N ILE A 305 -14.84 21.68 0.60
CA ILE A 305 -15.85 21.29 1.58
C ILE A 305 -17.10 20.77 0.89
N ASP A 306 -17.59 21.49 -0.12
CA ASP A 306 -18.79 21.10 -0.87
C ASP A 306 -18.60 19.74 -1.56
N ARG A 307 -17.39 19.45 -2.05
CA ARG A 307 -17.05 18.15 -2.65
C ARG A 307 -16.94 17.02 -1.63
N LEU A 308 -16.49 17.32 -0.41
CA LEU A 308 -16.43 16.34 0.67
C LEU A 308 -17.82 16.06 1.27
N MET A 309 -18.68 17.08 1.39
CA MET A 309 -20.00 17.00 2.02
C MET A 309 -21.16 16.74 1.04
N GLY A 310 -20.95 16.89 -0.27
CA GLY A 310 -21.97 16.84 -1.32
C GLY A 310 -22.57 15.46 -1.63
N ILE A 311 -22.86 14.64 -0.61
CA ILE A 311 -23.55 13.35 -0.77
C ILE A 311 -25.01 13.57 -1.22
N GLY A 312 -25.72 14.53 -0.63
CA GLY A 312 -27.12 14.81 -0.97
C GLY A 312 -27.29 15.33 -2.41
N TYR A 313 -26.44 16.28 -2.80
CA TYR A 313 -26.47 16.86 -4.15
C TYR A 313 -26.06 15.87 -5.25
N ALA A 314 -25.20 14.89 -4.94
CA ALA A 314 -24.78 13.85 -5.88
C ALA A 314 -25.85 12.80 -6.17
N ILE A 315 -26.71 12.53 -5.19
CA ILE A 315 -27.84 11.59 -5.31
C ILE A 315 -29.00 12.26 -6.07
N GLU A 316 -29.23 13.56 -5.88
CA GLU A 316 -30.29 14.30 -6.59
C GLU A 316 -29.94 14.67 -8.04
N ASN A 317 -28.65 14.71 -8.42
CA ASN A 317 -28.20 15.15 -9.75
C ASN A 317 -27.40 14.10 -10.55
N GLU A 318 -27.58 12.80 -10.26
CA GLU A 318 -26.92 11.70 -11.02
C GLU A 318 -25.39 11.86 -11.17
N SER A 319 -24.69 12.40 -10.16
CA SER A 319 -23.24 12.64 -10.26
C SER A 319 -22.40 11.41 -9.85
N GLU A 320 -21.05 11.50 -9.86
CA GLU A 320 -20.05 10.43 -9.65
C GLU A 320 -20.40 9.31 -8.63
N GLY A 321 -21.24 9.57 -7.63
CA GLY A 321 -21.75 8.55 -6.69
C GLY A 321 -22.85 7.64 -7.24
N ALA A 322 -23.78 8.17 -8.06
CA ALA A 322 -24.80 7.41 -8.77
C ALA A 322 -24.17 6.51 -9.85
N ALA A 323 -23.20 7.05 -10.59
CA ALA A 323 -22.46 6.32 -11.62
C ALA A 323 -21.78 5.04 -11.08
N ARG A 324 -21.37 5.01 -9.80
CA ARG A 324 -20.80 3.80 -9.18
C ARG A 324 -21.84 2.71 -8.93
N MET A 325 -23.06 3.08 -8.58
CA MET A 325 -24.13 2.10 -8.35
C MET A 325 -24.51 1.44 -9.68
N ASP A 326 -24.57 2.21 -10.76
CA ASP A 326 -24.82 1.69 -12.11
C ASP A 326 -23.71 0.73 -12.54
N LEU A 327 -22.44 1.07 -12.27
CA LEU A 327 -21.30 0.17 -12.51
C LEU A 327 -21.38 -1.13 -11.72
N TYR A 328 -21.91 -1.08 -10.49
CA TYR A 328 -22.06 -2.28 -9.67
C TYR A 328 -23.18 -3.15 -10.20
N GLU A 329 -24.30 -2.56 -10.62
CA GLU A 329 -25.40 -3.27 -11.24
C GLU A 329 -24.98 -3.93 -12.55
N MET A 330 -24.28 -3.20 -13.43
CA MET A 330 -23.70 -3.74 -14.66
C MET A 330 -22.73 -4.90 -14.38
N ALA A 331 -21.82 -4.73 -13.41
CA ALA A 331 -20.90 -5.81 -13.01
C ALA A 331 -21.65 -7.04 -12.51
N LEU A 332 -22.65 -6.85 -11.65
CA LEU A 332 -23.44 -7.95 -11.10
C LEU A 332 -24.23 -8.69 -12.18
N ALA A 333 -24.81 -7.98 -13.14
CA ALA A 333 -25.49 -8.58 -14.29
C ALA A 333 -24.52 -9.50 -15.07
N GLU A 334 -23.35 -8.99 -15.48
CA GLU A 334 -22.35 -9.80 -16.19
C GLU A 334 -21.83 -11.00 -15.36
N ILE A 335 -21.64 -10.80 -14.05
CA ILE A 335 -21.22 -11.86 -13.12
C ILE A 335 -22.26 -12.98 -13.06
N THR A 336 -23.55 -12.64 -13.01
CA THR A 336 -24.61 -13.66 -12.93
C THR A 336 -24.71 -14.51 -14.19
N GLU A 337 -24.38 -13.95 -15.36
CA GLU A 337 -24.34 -14.70 -16.62
C GLU A 337 -23.13 -15.63 -16.73
N ARG A 338 -21.97 -15.23 -16.19
CA ARG A 338 -20.70 -15.97 -16.32
C ARG A 338 -19.97 -16.14 -14.99
N PRO A 339 -20.59 -16.78 -13.98
CA PRO A 339 -20.07 -16.77 -12.60
C PRO A 339 -18.80 -17.58 -12.41
N VAL A 340 -18.53 -18.59 -13.26
CA VAL A 340 -17.40 -19.51 -13.06
C VAL A 340 -16.09 -18.92 -13.56
N PHE A 341 -16.06 -18.40 -14.79
CA PHE A 341 -14.84 -17.92 -15.44
C PHE A 341 -14.79 -16.41 -15.64
N GLY A 342 -15.87 -15.68 -15.35
CA GLY A 342 -15.99 -14.26 -15.64
C GLY A 342 -16.23 -13.96 -17.12
N SER A 343 -16.50 -12.70 -17.42
CA SER A 343 -16.87 -12.20 -18.74
C SER A 343 -15.78 -11.33 -19.37
N SER A 344 -15.19 -10.40 -18.62
CA SER A 344 -14.41 -9.27 -19.17
C SER A 344 -13.43 -8.70 -18.14
N LEU A 345 -12.36 -8.02 -18.60
CA LEU A 345 -11.47 -7.26 -17.70
C LEU A 345 -12.08 -5.93 -17.26
N THR A 346 -12.99 -5.40 -18.06
CA THR A 346 -13.60 -4.08 -17.94
C THR A 346 -15.03 -4.16 -18.46
N LEU A 347 -15.92 -3.36 -17.87
CA LEU A 347 -17.26 -3.13 -18.36
C LEU A 347 -17.21 -2.22 -19.57
N ARG A 348 -18.10 -2.42 -20.55
CA ARG A 348 -18.20 -1.58 -21.73
C ARG A 348 -19.41 -0.66 -21.60
N ALA A 349 -19.18 0.65 -21.53
CA ALA A 349 -20.24 1.65 -21.63
C ALA A 349 -20.86 1.66 -23.04
N GLU A 350 -22.06 2.22 -23.16
CA GLU A 350 -22.77 2.37 -24.43
C GLU A 350 -21.99 3.22 -25.46
N ASP A 351 -21.22 4.20 -24.99
CA ASP A 351 -20.37 5.04 -25.82
C ASP A 351 -19.06 4.35 -26.26
N GLY A 352 -18.85 3.10 -25.84
CA GLY A 352 -17.64 2.35 -26.11
C GLY A 352 -16.44 2.82 -25.28
N THR A 353 -16.65 3.33 -24.07
CA THR A 353 -15.59 3.45 -23.08
C THR A 353 -15.53 2.23 -22.17
N ASP A 354 -14.33 1.83 -21.76
CA ASP A 354 -14.11 0.76 -20.80
C ASP A 354 -14.06 1.36 -19.39
N MET A 355 -14.94 0.85 -18.52
CA MET A 355 -15.10 1.25 -17.13
C MET A 355 -14.81 0.08 -16.19
N TYR A 356 -14.57 0.36 -14.91
CA TYR A 356 -14.34 -0.66 -13.89
C TYR A 356 -15.11 -0.33 -12.62
N PRO A 357 -15.70 -1.34 -11.94
CA PRO A 357 -16.50 -1.12 -10.75
C PRO A 357 -15.68 -0.67 -9.53
N HIS A 358 -14.35 -0.51 -9.64
CA HIS A 358 -13.52 0.04 -8.56
C HIS A 358 -13.64 -0.74 -7.24
N ASN A 359 -13.86 -2.05 -7.31
CA ASN A 359 -14.03 -2.94 -6.17
C ASN A 359 -13.35 -4.27 -6.48
N LEU A 360 -12.32 -4.61 -5.70
CA LEU A 360 -11.51 -5.81 -5.88
C LEU A 360 -12.33 -7.09 -6.10
N PHE A 361 -13.42 -7.29 -5.35
CA PHE A 361 -14.22 -8.50 -5.44
C PHE A 361 -15.05 -8.51 -6.71
N LEU A 362 -15.72 -7.40 -7.04
CA LEU A 362 -16.48 -7.28 -8.29
C LEU A 362 -15.55 -7.40 -9.50
N GLU A 363 -14.40 -6.72 -9.49
CA GLU A 363 -13.42 -6.80 -10.59
C GLU A 363 -12.85 -8.21 -10.74
N SER A 364 -12.50 -8.89 -9.65
CA SER A 364 -11.99 -10.26 -9.73
C SER A 364 -13.05 -11.22 -10.25
N MET A 365 -14.31 -11.06 -9.83
CA MET A 365 -15.41 -11.92 -10.25
C MET A 365 -15.79 -11.66 -11.71
N LEU A 366 -15.80 -10.39 -12.13
CA LEU A 366 -16.00 -10.00 -13.52
C LEU A 366 -14.90 -10.57 -14.43
N ALA A 367 -13.63 -10.48 -14.01
CA ALA A 367 -12.49 -10.93 -14.81
C ALA A 367 -12.32 -12.45 -14.84
N THR A 368 -12.54 -13.12 -13.71
CA THR A 368 -12.10 -14.51 -13.54
C THR A 368 -13.16 -15.43 -12.96
N GLY A 369 -14.32 -14.89 -12.57
CA GLY A 369 -15.35 -15.63 -11.85
C GLY A 369 -14.82 -16.26 -10.56
N PHE A 370 -15.54 -17.27 -10.07
CA PHE A 370 -15.13 -18.01 -8.87
C PHE A 370 -13.74 -18.64 -9.00
N VAL A 371 -13.29 -18.99 -10.21
CA VAL A 371 -11.99 -19.62 -10.45
C VAL A 371 -10.83 -18.74 -9.99
N GLY A 372 -10.91 -17.41 -10.15
CA GLY A 372 -9.89 -16.50 -9.61
C GLY A 372 -10.29 -15.83 -8.29
N THR A 373 -11.57 -15.49 -8.09
CA THR A 373 -12.00 -14.80 -6.85
C THR A 373 -11.83 -15.66 -5.60
N ILE A 374 -12.03 -16.99 -5.67
CA ILE A 374 -11.81 -17.87 -4.53
C ILE A 374 -10.32 -17.90 -4.13
N PRO A 375 -9.36 -18.19 -5.04
CA PRO A 375 -7.94 -18.07 -4.73
C PRO A 375 -7.52 -16.70 -4.19
N LEU A 376 -8.04 -15.60 -4.76
CA LEU A 376 -7.80 -14.25 -4.23
C LEU A 376 -8.28 -14.11 -2.79
N SER A 377 -9.49 -14.60 -2.49
CA SER A 377 -10.08 -14.57 -1.15
C SER A 377 -9.24 -15.37 -0.15
N ILE A 378 -8.65 -16.49 -0.56
CA ILE A 378 -7.70 -17.26 0.27
C ILE A 378 -6.45 -16.42 0.58
N VAL A 379 -5.86 -15.77 -0.42
CA VAL A 379 -4.69 -14.89 -0.21
C VAL A 379 -5.03 -13.77 0.78
N LEU A 380 -6.18 -13.12 0.61
CA LEU A 380 -6.66 -12.05 1.49
C LEU A 380 -6.89 -12.55 2.92
N PHE A 381 -7.51 -13.72 3.11
CA PHE A 381 -7.71 -14.32 4.43
C PHE A 381 -6.37 -14.49 5.17
N PHE A 382 -5.36 -15.04 4.50
CA PHE A 382 -4.04 -15.19 5.10
C PHE A 382 -3.32 -13.86 5.31
N ALA A 383 -3.53 -12.87 4.45
CA ALA A 383 -3.01 -11.52 4.64
C ALA A 383 -3.60 -10.86 5.90
N PHE A 384 -4.92 -10.91 6.09
CA PHE A 384 -5.58 -10.40 7.30
C PHE A 384 -5.17 -11.16 8.55
N ARG A 385 -5.08 -12.50 8.49
CA ARG A 385 -4.59 -13.32 9.60
C ARG A 385 -3.17 -12.93 10.00
N SER A 386 -2.28 -12.77 9.02
CA SER A 386 -0.91 -12.29 9.27
C SER A 386 -0.90 -10.87 9.81
N ALA A 387 -1.72 -9.98 9.25
CA ALA A 387 -1.81 -8.59 9.69
C ALA A 387 -2.17 -8.49 11.18
N TRP A 388 -3.18 -9.26 11.59
CA TRP A 388 -3.63 -9.34 12.98
C TRP A 388 -2.57 -9.96 13.89
N LEU A 389 -1.94 -11.06 13.46
CA LEU A 389 -0.88 -11.72 14.21
C LEU A 389 0.29 -10.78 14.49
N ILE A 390 0.75 -10.03 13.48
CA ILE A 390 1.85 -9.07 13.62
C ILE A 390 1.48 -8.01 14.67
N MET A 391 0.27 -7.42 14.60
CA MET A 391 -0.16 -6.41 15.55
C MET A 391 -0.19 -6.93 17.00
N LEU A 392 -0.56 -8.19 17.21
CA LEU A 392 -0.62 -8.79 18.54
C LEU A 392 0.76 -9.15 19.08
N LYS A 393 1.56 -9.86 18.28
CA LYS A 393 2.80 -10.51 18.72
C LYS A 393 4.05 -9.70 18.49
N ARG A 394 4.10 -8.84 17.46
CA ARG A 394 5.27 -8.04 17.08
C ARG A 394 4.84 -6.63 16.65
N PRO A 395 4.26 -5.83 17.56
CA PRO A 395 3.68 -4.53 17.23
C PRO A 395 4.68 -3.55 16.60
N GLU A 396 5.99 -3.73 16.79
CA GLU A 396 7.06 -2.96 16.14
C GLU A 396 7.23 -3.25 14.64
N LEU A 397 6.56 -4.28 14.13
CA LEU A 397 6.39 -4.60 12.71
C LEU A 397 4.99 -4.24 12.18
N GLY A 398 4.11 -3.71 13.06
CA GLY A 398 2.70 -3.44 12.76
C GLY A 398 2.46 -2.45 11.62
N TRP A 399 3.46 -1.65 11.25
CA TRP A 399 3.40 -0.75 10.10
C TRP A 399 3.07 -1.50 8.79
N VAL A 400 3.55 -2.74 8.64
CA VAL A 400 3.26 -3.57 7.46
C VAL A 400 1.77 -3.91 7.39
N SER A 401 1.17 -4.22 8.54
CA SER A 401 -0.27 -4.50 8.67
C SER A 401 -1.11 -3.28 8.31
N LEU A 402 -0.74 -2.09 8.81
CA LEU A 402 -1.51 -0.88 8.53
C LEU A 402 -1.45 -0.47 7.06
N ILE A 403 -0.28 -0.59 6.42
CA ILE A 403 -0.14 -0.30 4.99
C ILE A 403 -0.98 -1.28 4.17
N PHE A 404 -0.97 -2.57 4.51
CA PHE A 404 -1.83 -3.56 3.85
C PHE A 404 -3.31 -3.21 3.98
N VAL A 405 -3.80 -2.95 5.20
CA VAL A 405 -5.22 -2.61 5.42
C VAL A 405 -5.59 -1.32 4.67
N LEU A 406 -4.73 -0.31 4.68
CA LEU A 406 -4.96 0.93 3.95
C LEU A 406 -5.12 0.70 2.44
N PHE A 407 -4.21 -0.06 1.82
CA PHE A 407 -4.26 -0.30 0.38
C PHE A 407 -5.28 -1.38 -0.03
N PHE A 408 -5.67 -2.28 0.87
CA PHE A 408 -6.85 -3.12 0.70
C PHE A 408 -8.11 -2.28 0.66
N MET A 409 -8.29 -1.34 1.60
CA MET A 409 -9.44 -0.44 1.61
C MET A 409 -9.45 0.45 0.36
N TYR A 410 -8.29 0.92 -0.09
CA TYR A 410 -8.19 1.62 -1.38
C TYR A 410 -8.77 0.80 -2.53
N GLN A 411 -8.42 -0.49 -2.62
CA GLN A 411 -8.94 -1.40 -3.65
C GLN A 411 -10.44 -1.70 -3.55
N MET A 412 -11.10 -1.33 -2.45
CA MET A 412 -12.57 -1.41 -2.36
C MET A 412 -13.27 -0.22 -3.04
N PHE A 413 -12.54 0.87 -3.31
CA PHE A 413 -13.11 2.12 -3.79
C PHE A 413 -12.39 2.73 -5.01
N GLY A 414 -11.29 2.14 -5.47
CA GLY A 414 -10.48 2.67 -6.57
C GLY A 414 -9.30 1.80 -6.97
N GLY A 415 -8.76 2.13 -8.15
CA GLY A 415 -7.69 1.38 -8.81
C GLY A 415 -8.21 0.14 -9.53
N ALA A 416 -7.45 -0.34 -10.52
CA ALA A 416 -7.74 -1.58 -11.24
C ALA A 416 -6.78 -2.68 -10.76
N ILE A 417 -7.24 -3.92 -10.63
CA ILE A 417 -6.44 -5.04 -10.11
C ILE A 417 -5.04 -5.15 -10.75
N TYR A 418 -4.96 -4.98 -12.08
CA TYR A 418 -3.73 -5.16 -12.85
C TYR A 418 -2.69 -4.04 -12.68
N SER A 419 -3.07 -2.87 -12.16
CA SER A 419 -2.19 -1.71 -11.99
C SER A 419 -1.94 -1.36 -10.53
N SER A 420 -2.44 -2.17 -9.61
CA SER A 420 -2.51 -1.85 -8.18
C SER A 420 -1.30 -2.37 -7.39
N GLY A 421 -0.11 -1.93 -7.78
CA GLY A 421 1.17 -2.36 -7.18
C GLY A 421 1.21 -2.23 -5.65
N GLN A 422 0.74 -1.11 -5.10
CA GLN A 422 0.73 -0.86 -3.66
C GLN A 422 -0.06 -1.91 -2.86
N PHE A 423 -1.21 -2.34 -3.38
CA PHE A 423 -2.05 -3.38 -2.76
C PHE A 423 -1.34 -4.73 -2.79
N TRP A 424 -0.81 -5.15 -3.93
CA TRP A 424 -0.17 -6.46 -4.06
C TRP A 424 1.15 -6.55 -3.31
N ILE A 425 1.96 -5.49 -3.33
CA ILE A 425 3.22 -5.39 -2.57
C ILE A 425 2.95 -5.42 -1.07
N SER A 426 1.96 -4.67 -0.57
CA SER A 426 1.61 -4.68 0.85
C SER A 426 0.99 -6.01 1.29
N THR A 427 0.18 -6.65 0.44
CA THR A 427 -0.37 -8.00 0.67
C THR A 427 0.73 -9.04 0.78
N ALA A 428 1.69 -9.03 -0.16
CA ALA A 428 2.83 -9.93 -0.10
C ALA A 428 3.71 -9.66 1.13
N ALA A 429 3.94 -8.39 1.44
CA ALA A 429 4.74 -7.97 2.59
C ALA A 429 4.13 -8.45 3.91
N VAL A 430 2.83 -8.26 4.12
CA VAL A 430 2.17 -8.67 5.37
C VAL A 430 2.14 -10.19 5.52
N ILE A 431 1.94 -10.94 4.43
CA ILE A 431 1.98 -12.40 4.44
C ILE A 431 3.39 -12.88 4.80
N SER A 432 4.41 -12.37 4.11
CA SER A 432 5.81 -12.73 4.33
C SER A 432 6.25 -12.40 5.77
N CYS A 433 5.91 -11.20 6.25
CA CYS A 433 6.21 -10.77 7.61
C CYS A 433 5.52 -11.67 8.64
N GLY A 434 4.24 -11.98 8.45
CA GLY A 434 3.49 -12.85 9.36
C GLY A 434 3.98 -14.29 9.38
N ASN A 435 4.58 -14.78 8.29
CA ASN A 435 5.27 -16.07 8.28
C ASN A 435 6.59 -16.00 9.05
N TRP A 436 7.34 -14.91 8.91
CA TRP A 436 8.57 -14.69 9.68
C TRP A 436 8.31 -14.58 11.18
N VAL A 437 7.25 -13.85 11.60
CA VAL A 437 6.83 -13.75 13.01
C VAL A 437 6.47 -15.12 13.59
N ARG A 438 5.82 -16.00 12.82
CA ARG A 438 5.52 -17.38 13.27
C ARG A 438 6.76 -18.24 13.44
N ALA A 439 7.78 -18.01 12.62
CA ALA A 439 9.04 -18.74 12.69
C ALA A 439 9.98 -18.23 13.79
N HIS A 440 9.80 -16.99 14.23
CA HIS A 440 10.59 -16.33 15.28
C HIS A 440 9.64 -15.77 16.35
N PRO A 441 8.93 -16.64 17.10
CA PRO A 441 8.19 -16.18 18.26
C PRO A 441 9.17 -15.43 19.17
N GLU A 442 8.72 -14.33 19.76
CA GLU A 442 9.46 -13.77 20.90
C GLU A 442 9.66 -14.93 21.89
N LYS A 443 10.88 -15.09 22.40
CA LYS A 443 11.04 -15.79 23.67
C LYS A 443 10.12 -15.01 24.60
N GLU A 444 8.97 -15.58 24.97
CA GLU A 444 8.27 -15.09 26.13
C GLU A 444 9.36 -14.99 27.18
N GLU A 445 9.62 -13.79 27.71
CA GLU A 445 10.36 -13.66 28.95
C GLU A 445 9.64 -14.64 29.86
N GLU A 446 10.22 -15.84 30.03
CA GLU A 446 9.77 -16.80 31.00
C GLU A 446 9.68 -15.98 32.26
N ASP A 447 8.44 -15.85 32.71
CA ASP A 447 8.08 -15.15 33.92
C ASP A 447 9.19 -15.39 34.92
N VAL A 448 9.86 -14.29 35.26
CA VAL A 448 10.64 -14.12 36.48
C VAL A 448 9.62 -14.24 37.63
N LEU A 449 9.15 -15.46 37.79
CA LEU A 449 8.46 -16.07 38.90
C LEU A 449 9.36 -17.22 39.39
N GLU A 450 10.68 -17.07 39.30
CA GLU A 450 11.52 -17.73 40.30
C GLU A 450 11.17 -17.05 41.63
N GLU A 451 10.59 -17.89 42.48
CA GLU A 451 9.91 -17.60 43.72
C GLU A 451 10.75 -16.68 44.62
N PRO A 452 10.13 -15.79 45.43
CA PRO A 452 10.87 -15.17 46.51
C PRO A 452 11.45 -16.29 47.37
N GLU A 453 12.77 -16.40 47.43
CA GLU A 453 13.48 -17.28 48.37
C GLU A 453 12.84 -17.06 49.75
N GLU A 454 12.16 -18.10 50.26
CA GLU A 454 11.70 -18.11 51.64
C GLU A 454 12.93 -17.92 52.53
N GLU A 455 13.02 -16.76 53.19
CA GLU A 455 13.92 -16.54 54.31
C GLU A 455 13.63 -17.61 55.37
N GLN A 456 14.53 -18.60 55.47
CA GLN A 456 14.58 -19.52 56.60
C GLN A 456 15.26 -18.81 57.77
N ASP A 457 14.44 -18.33 58.71
CA ASP A 457 14.82 -18.02 60.10
C ASP A 457 14.96 -19.30 60.95
#